data_AF-A0AAP5YCQ4-F1
#
_entry.id   AF-A0AAP5YCQ4-F1
#
_cell.length_a   1.000
_cell.length_b   1.000
_cell.length_c   1.000
_cell.angle_alpha   90.00
_cell.angle_beta   90.00
_cell.angle_gamma   90.00
#
_symmetry.space_group_name_H-M   'P 1'
#
loop_
_entity.id
_entity.type
_entity.pdbx_description
1 polymer ?
#
loop_
_entity_poly.entity_id
_entity_poly.type
_entity_poly.pdbx_seq_one_letter_code
_entity_poly.pdbx_strand_id
1 'polypeptide(L)' 'MNLRLIFILCIASLFAGCATYAGLNFDQLFGPQLVRERTASVETPQADFFQREVKPIVDNRCVV' A
#
# COMPACT_ATOMS: atom_id res chain seq x y z
N MET A 1 -22.20 -30.62 15.55
CA MET A 1 -21.33 -29.66 14.85
C MET A 1 -20.18 -30.44 14.23
N ASN A 2 -20.07 -30.49 12.90
CA ASN A 2 -19.11 -31.38 12.23
C ASN A 2 -17.68 -30.95 12.54
N LEU A 3 -16.89 -31.80 13.21
CA LEU A 3 -15.52 -31.50 13.66
C LEU A 3 -14.61 -31.02 12.51
N ARG A 4 -14.84 -31.54 11.29
CA ARG A 4 -14.18 -31.09 10.06
C ARG A 4 -14.47 -29.62 9.73
N LEU A 5 -15.71 -29.17 9.92
CA LEU A 5 -16.12 -27.78 9.68
C LEU A 5 -15.42 -26.83 10.66
N ILE A 6 -15.31 -27.24 11.93
CA ILE A 6 -14.62 -26.46 12.97
C ILE A 6 -13.14 -26.30 12.61
N PHE A 7 -12.50 -27.39 12.19
CA PHE A 7 -11.08 -27.37 11.83
C PHE A 7 -10.80 -26.45 10.63
N ILE A 8 -11.65 -26.50 9.61
CA ILE A 8 -11.55 -25.61 8.44
C ILE A 8 -11.74 -24.15 8.84
N LEU A 9 -12.71 -23.85 9.72
CA LEU A 9 -12.95 -22.49 10.21
C LEU A 9 -11.77 -21.94 11.01
N CYS A 10 -11.14 -22.76 11.86
CA CYS A 10 -9.93 -22.36 12.59
C CYS A 10 -8.74 -22.05 11.67
N ILE A 11 -8.55 -22.86 10.62
CA ILE A 11 -7.50 -22.59 9.63
C ILE A 11 -7.80 -21.31 8.87
N ALA A 12 -9.04 -21.12 8.42
CA ALA A 12 -9.44 -19.92 7.69
C ALA A 12 -9.27 -18.64 8.53
N SER A 13 -9.59 -18.68 9.83
CA SER A 13 -9.41 -17.52 10.70
C SER A 13 -7.95 -17.16 10.97
N LEU A 14 -7.06 -18.16 11.06
CA LEU A 14 -5.62 -17.95 11.21
C LEU A 14 -5.01 -17.21 10.01
N PHE A 15 -5.41 -17.56 8.78
CA PHE A 15 -4.89 -16.92 7.57
C PHE A 15 -5.58 -15.59 7.24
N ALA A 16 -6.80 -15.35 7.71
CA ALA A 16 -7.50 -14.08 7.50
C ALA A 16 -6.89 -12.90 8.29
N GLY A 17 -6.17 -13.17 9.39
CA GLY A 17 -5.69 -12.15 10.33
C GLY A 17 -4.38 -11.44 9.95
N CYS A 18 -3.65 -11.90 8.94
CA CYS A 18 -2.31 -11.37 8.64
C CYS A 18 -2.33 -9.90 8.19
N ALA A 19 -3.33 -9.51 7.38
CA ALA A 19 -3.45 -8.12 6.90
C ALA A 19 -3.86 -7.15 8.03
N THR A 20 -4.75 -7.59 8.91
CA THR A 20 -5.21 -6.82 10.08
C THR A 20 -4.09 -6.59 11.08
N TYR A 21 -3.25 -7.60 11.33
CA TYR A 21 -2.09 -7.46 12.22
C TYR A 21 -1.09 -6.41 11.73
N ALA A 22 -0.80 -6.38 10.43
CA ALA A 22 0.07 -5.34 9.86
C ALA A 22 -0.53 -3.94 10.01
N GLY A 23 -1.85 -3.80 9.74
CA GLY A 23 -2.59 -2.55 9.89
C GLY A 23 -2.52 -1.95 11.30
N LEU A 24 -2.63 -2.80 12.32
CA LEU A 24 -2.58 -2.38 13.74
C LEU A 24 -1.20 -1.90 14.20
N ASN A 25 -0.13 -2.23 13.47
CA ASN A 25 1.24 -1.88 13.84
C ASN A 25 1.84 -0.76 12.97
N PHE A 26 1.08 -0.21 12.01
CA PHE A 26 1.60 0.86 11.15
C PHE A 26 1.97 2.11 11.94
N ASP A 27 1.21 2.48 12.96
CA ASP A 27 1.55 3.64 13.79
C ASP A 27 2.84 3.41 14.60
N GLN A 28 3.16 2.17 14.97
CA GLN A 28 4.42 1.84 15.66
C GLN A 28 5.62 1.83 14.70
N LEU A 29 5.41 1.35 13.47
CA LEU A 29 6.47 1.24 12.46
C LEU A 29 6.76 2.57 11.74
N PHE A 30 5.73 3.37 11.47
CA PHE A 30 5.78 4.55 10.61
C PHE A 30 5.35 5.85 11.30
N GLY A 31 4.89 5.77 12.56
CA GLY A 31 4.31 6.89 13.28
C GLY A 31 2.84 7.11 12.93
N PRO A 32 2.14 7.97 13.69
CA PRO A 32 0.73 8.25 13.47
C PRO A 32 0.50 8.88 12.09
N GLN A 33 -0.65 8.56 11.50
CA GLN A 33 -1.09 9.22 10.28
C GLN A 33 -1.17 10.76 10.45
N LEU A 34 -0.53 11.48 9.54
CA LEU A 34 -0.53 12.94 9.51
C LEU A 34 -0.90 13.42 8.10
N VAL A 35 -1.76 14.44 8.04
CA VAL A 35 -1.99 15.17 6.80
C VAL A 35 -0.72 15.97 6.51
N ARG A 36 -0.04 15.63 5.42
CA ARG A 36 1.20 16.27 4.98
C ARG A 36 1.16 16.48 3.48
N GLU A 37 1.82 17.53 3.03
CA GLU A 37 2.03 17.78 1.61
C GLU A 37 2.85 16.61 1.02
N ARG A 38 2.25 15.86 0.08
CA ARG A 38 2.88 14.69 -0.54
C ARG A 38 3.54 15.02 -1.88
N THR A 39 3.48 16.28 -2.30
CA THR A 39 4.18 16.73 -3.49
C THR A 39 5.66 16.97 -3.14
N ALA A 40 6.55 16.42 -3.97
CA ALA A 40 7.95 16.77 -3.91
C ALA A 40 8.15 18.16 -4.55
N SER A 41 9.13 18.93 -4.06
CA SER A 41 9.50 20.18 -4.71
C SER A 41 9.94 19.91 -6.16
N VAL A 42 9.51 20.80 -7.07
CA VAL A 42 9.84 20.74 -8.50
C VAL A 42 11.36 20.86 -8.72
N GLU A 43 12.08 21.46 -7.78
CA GLU A 43 13.53 21.66 -7.86
C GLU A 43 14.36 20.44 -7.45
N THR A 44 13.72 19.32 -7.13
CA THR A 44 14.44 18.07 -6.80
C THR A 44 14.91 17.35 -8.07
N PRO A 45 16.08 16.68 -8.04
CA PRO A 45 16.54 15.87 -9.19
C PRO A 45 15.54 14.79 -9.61
N GLN A 46 14.78 14.24 -8.67
CA GLN A 46 13.75 13.24 -8.91
C GLN A 46 12.54 13.83 -9.62
N ALA A 47 12.14 15.06 -9.27
CA ALA A 47 11.08 15.77 -9.99
C ALA A 47 11.51 16.08 -11.42
N ASP A 48 12.75 16.53 -11.64
CA ASP A 48 13.26 16.79 -13.00
C ASP A 48 13.28 15.52 -13.86
N PHE A 49 13.80 14.40 -13.32
CA PHE A 49 13.77 13.10 -13.99
C PHE A 49 12.33 12.66 -14.34
N PHE A 50 11.41 12.77 -13.38
CA PHE A 50 10.02 12.42 -13.62
C PHE A 50 9.39 13.28 -14.73
N GLN A 51 9.59 14.60 -14.69
CA GLN A 51 8.99 15.52 -15.67
C GLN A 51 9.54 15.32 -17.08
N ARG A 52 10.84 15.07 -17.22
CA ARG A 52 11.51 14.96 -18.54
C ARG A 52 11.42 13.57 -19.13
N GLU A 53 11.61 12.53 -18.32
CA GLU A 53 11.78 11.16 -18.83
C GLU A 53 10.52 10.32 -18.65
N VAL A 54 9.84 10.43 -17.49
CA VAL A 54 8.74 9.51 -17.14
C VAL A 54 7.38 10.02 -17.62
N LYS A 55 7.06 11.28 -17.29
CA LYS A 55 5.75 11.89 -17.54
C LYS A 55 5.35 11.84 -19.02
N PRO A 56 6.22 12.16 -20.01
CA PRO A 56 5.85 12.08 -21.41
C PRO A 56 5.53 10.65 -21.87
N ILE A 57 6.16 9.63 -21.28
CA ILE A 57 5.87 8.23 -21.60
C ILE A 57 4.51 7.83 -21.05
N VAL A 58 4.22 8.20 -19.80
CA VAL A 58 2.95 7.86 -19.12
C VAL A 58 1.79 8.58 -19.78
N ASP A 59 1.92 9.87 -20.07
CA ASP A 59 0.85 10.68 -20.66
C ASP A 59 0.51 10.25 -22.10
N ASN A 60 1.49 9.74 -22.85
CA ASN A 60 1.29 9.25 -24.22
C ASN A 60 0.90 7.76 -24.28
N ARG A 61 0.87 7.05 -23.14
CA ARG A 61 0.26 5.72 -23.11
C ARG A 61 -1.24 5.91 -23.06
N CYS A 62 -1.92 5.54 -24.14
CA CYS A 62 -3.37 5.33 -24.13
C CYS A 62 -3.67 4.13 -23.22
N VAL A 63 -3.86 4.39 -21.92
CA VAL A 63 -4.46 3.41 -21.02
C VAL A 63 -5.96 3.52 -21.26
N VAL A 64 -6.49 2.55 -22.02
CA VAL A 64 -7.90 2.45 -22.43
C VAL A 64 -8.78 1.99 -21.28
#